data_AF-A0AAW8E8B6-F1
#
_entry.id   AF-A0AAW8E8B6-F1
#
_cell.length_a   1.000
_cell.length_b   1.000
_cell.length_c   1.000
_cell.angle_alpha   90.00
_cell.angle_beta   90.00
_cell.angle_gamma   90.00
#
_symmetry.space_group_name_H-M   'P 1'
#
loop_
_entity.id
_entity.type
_entity.pdbx_description
1 polymer ?
#
loop_
_entity_poly.entity_id
_entity_poly.type
_entity_poly.pdbx_seq_one_letter_code
_entity_poly.pdbx_strand_id
1 'polypeptide(L)' 'MNETHVKGSEGNDAFLNLVDFKWLMAGVGWRVDLSRLQIDRTYIDECLQRALRSNSELLRERSIELLGLRPSTDAYSR' A
#
# COMPACT_ATOMS: atom_id res chain seq x y z
N MET A 1 -25.65 24.09 -9.50
CA MET A 1 -24.57 24.14 -8.50
C MET A 1 -23.57 23.09 -8.93
N ASN A 2 -22.42 23.53 -9.48
CA ASN A 2 -21.45 22.63 -10.07
C ASN A 2 -20.38 22.33 -9.00
N GLU A 3 -20.50 21.17 -8.36
CA GLU A 3 -19.48 20.67 -7.44
C GLU A 3 -18.29 20.20 -8.28
N THR A 4 -17.29 21.06 -8.39
CA THR A 4 -15.97 20.73 -8.93
C THR A 4 -15.36 19.61 -8.09
N HIS A 5 -15.46 18.39 -8.62
CA HIS A 5 -14.79 17.20 -8.11
C HIS A 5 -13.30 17.51 -7.95
N VAL A 6 -12.84 17.61 -6.70
CA VAL A 6 -11.45 17.93 -6.37
C VAL A 6 -10.58 16.76 -6.80
N LYS A 7 -9.95 16.90 -7.97
CA LYS A 7 -8.94 16.00 -8.50
C LYS A 7 -7.60 16.28 -7.79
N GLY A 8 -7.56 15.98 -6.48
CA GLY A 8 -6.41 16.24 -5.61
C GLY A 8 -6.07 15.12 -4.62
N SER A 9 -6.78 13.99 -4.65
CA SER A 9 -6.66 12.94 -3.61
C SER A 9 -5.83 11.71 -3.99
N GLU A 10 -5.39 11.54 -5.24
CA GLU A 10 -4.73 10.27 -5.65
C GLU A 10 -3.45 9.96 -4.84
N GLY A 11 -2.66 10.99 -4.50
CA GLY A 11 -1.45 10.82 -3.67
C GLY A 11 -1.73 10.61 -2.17
N ASN A 12 -2.83 11.16 -1.65
CA ASN A 12 -3.23 10.98 -0.26
C ASN A 12 -3.84 9.59 -0.05
N ASP A 13 -4.66 9.15 -1.00
CA ASP A 13 -5.29 7.83 -0.98
C ASP A 13 -4.23 6.71 -1.02
N ALA A 14 -3.19 6.86 -1.85
CA ALA A 14 -2.07 5.92 -1.89
C ALA A 14 -1.29 5.86 -0.56
N PHE A 15 -1.04 7.01 0.07
CA PHE A 15 -0.37 7.05 1.36
C PHE A 15 -1.21 6.42 2.48
N LEU A 16 -2.50 6.74 2.53
CA LEU A 16 -3.43 6.15 3.51
C LEU A 16 -3.51 4.64 3.36
N ASN A 17 -3.54 4.11 2.13
CA ASN A 17 -3.49 2.67 1.87
C ASN A 17 -2.20 2.01 2.45
N LEU A 18 -1.05 2.69 2.38
CA LEU A 18 0.20 2.21 2.97
C LEU A 18 0.17 2.26 4.51
N VAL A 19 -0.45 3.29 5.09
CA VAL A 19 -0.63 3.41 6.54
C VAL A 19 -1.56 2.31 7.06
N ASP A 20 -2.69 2.08 6.39
CA ASP A 20 -3.63 1.02 6.74
C ASP A 20 -2.95 -0.35 6.67
N PHE A 21 -2.25 -0.64 5.57
CA PHE A 21 -1.48 -1.87 5.42
C PHE A 21 -0.45 -2.07 6.55
N LYS A 22 0.29 -1.01 6.91
CA LYS A 22 1.24 -1.05 8.03
C LYS A 22 0.55 -1.42 9.35
N TRP A 23 -0.60 -0.84 9.64
CA TRP A 23 -1.32 -1.12 10.89
C TRP A 23 -1.89 -2.54 10.92
N LEU A 24 -2.35 -3.06 9.79
CA LEU A 24 -2.79 -4.44 9.68
C LEU A 24 -1.64 -5.42 9.92
N MET A 25 -0.47 -5.15 9.35
CA MET A 25 0.75 -5.92 9.61
C MET A 25 1.15 -5.88 11.08
N ALA A 26 1.04 -4.73 11.74
CA ALA A 26 1.28 -4.62 13.18
C ALA A 26 0.29 -5.44 14.01
N GLY A 27 -0.99 -5.47 13.61
CA GLY A 27 -2.04 -6.25 14.26
C GLY A 27 -1.80 -7.76 14.25
N VAL A 28 -1.09 -8.28 13.23
CA VAL A 28 -0.69 -9.69 13.14
C VAL A 28 0.72 -9.97 13.68
N GLY A 29 1.38 -8.97 14.29
CA GLY A 29 2.67 -9.11 14.98
C GLY A 29 3.90 -8.68 14.17
N TRP A 30 3.75 -8.11 12.98
CA TRP A 30 4.87 -7.64 12.15
C TRP A 30 5.06 -6.13 12.23
N ARG A 31 6.26 -5.67 12.57
CA ARG A 31 6.60 -4.24 12.49
C ARG A 31 7.09 -3.87 11.10
N VAL A 32 6.38 -2.93 10.48
CA VAL A 32 6.69 -2.41 9.14
C VAL A 32 7.13 -0.95 9.24
N ASP A 33 8.21 -0.61 8.55
CA ASP A 33 8.70 0.76 8.41
C ASP A 33 8.00 1.44 7.24
N LEU A 34 7.21 2.48 7.53
CA LEU A 34 6.42 3.21 6.52
C LEU A 34 7.30 3.99 5.54
N SER A 35 8.44 4.51 6.00
CA SER A 35 9.35 5.26 5.14
C SER A 35 9.98 4.34 4.11
N ARG A 36 10.40 3.14 4.54
CA ARG A 36 10.89 2.10 3.63
C ARG A 36 9.81 1.56 2.71
N LEU A 37 8.59 1.36 3.23
CA LEU A 37 7.46 0.88 2.44
C LEU A 37 7.14 1.77 1.23
N GLN A 38 7.38 3.08 1.34
CA GLN A 38 7.14 4.05 0.26
C GLN A 38 8.23 4.06 -0.83
N ILE A 39 9.48 3.74 -0.49
CA ILE A 39 10.64 3.96 -1.38
C ILE A 39 11.29 2.66 -1.86
N ASP A 40 11.18 1.58 -1.09
CA ASP A 40 11.91 0.32 -1.30
C ASP A 40 10.95 -0.74 -1.85
N ARG A 41 10.94 -0.90 -3.18
CA ARG A 41 10.05 -1.82 -3.90
C ARG A 41 10.23 -3.27 -3.44
N THR A 42 11.45 -3.68 -3.10
CA THR A 42 11.73 -5.02 -2.59
C THR A 42 11.14 -5.20 -1.20
N TYR A 43 11.30 -4.22 -0.32
CA TYR A 43 10.75 -4.27 1.03
C TYR A 43 9.22 -4.37 1.05
N ILE A 44 8.54 -3.62 0.18
CA ILE A 44 7.08 -3.71 0.09
C ILE A 44 6.63 -5.05 -0.52
N ASP A 45 7.38 -5.63 -1.46
CA ASP A 45 7.09 -6.98 -1.98
C ASP A 45 7.26 -8.07 -0.91
N GLU A 46 8.31 -8.00 -0.10
CA GLU A 46 8.50 -8.91 1.03
C GLU A 46 7.34 -8.81 2.04
N CYS A 47 6.92 -7.59 2.36
CA CYS A 47 5.80 -7.36 3.28
C CYS A 47 4.50 -7.93 2.71
N LEU A 48 4.21 -7.71 1.42
CA LEU A 48 3.02 -8.25 0.76
C LEU A 48 3.03 -9.77 0.68
N GLN A 49 4.18 -10.40 0.39
CA GLN A 49 4.29 -11.85 0.40
C GLN A 49 4.00 -12.45 1.78
N ARG A 50 4.45 -11.80 2.85
CA ARG A 50 4.13 -12.22 4.23
C ARG A 50 2.64 -12.03 4.54
N ALA A 51 2.08 -10.90 4.16
CA ALA A 51 0.68 -10.56 4.37
C ALA A 51 -0.27 -11.54 3.66
N LEU A 52 0.05 -11.93 2.43
CA LEU A 52 -0.68 -12.93 1.64
C LEU A 52 -0.66 -14.33 2.27
N ARG A 53 0.37 -14.66 3.05
CA ARG A 53 0.49 -15.93 3.78
C ARG A 53 -0.07 -15.87 5.20
N SER A 54 -0.56 -14.70 5.65
CA SER A 54 -1.12 -14.55 6.98
C SER A 54 -2.50 -15.22 7.10
N ASN A 55 -2.88 -15.58 8.33
CA ASN A 55 -4.21 -16.11 8.62
C ASN A 55 -5.29 -15.00 8.68
N SER A 56 -4.92 -13.73 8.48
CA SER A 56 -5.86 -12.61 8.49
C SER A 56 -6.41 -12.40 7.08
N GLU A 57 -7.70 -12.71 6.91
CA GLU A 57 -8.42 -12.51 5.65
C GLU A 57 -8.36 -11.05 5.19
N LEU A 58 -8.64 -10.11 6.10
CA LEU A 58 -8.62 -8.68 5.81
C LEU A 58 -7.23 -8.19 5.38
N LEU A 59 -6.14 -8.69 5.99
CA LEU A 59 -4.78 -8.36 5.58
C LEU A 59 -4.45 -8.94 4.19
N ARG A 60 -4.94 -10.15 3.88
CA ARG A 60 -4.78 -10.76 2.55
C ARG A 60 -5.50 -9.95 1.48
N GLU A 61 -6.76 -9.58 1.71
CA GLU A 61 -7.55 -8.77 0.77
C GLU A 61 -6.89 -7.42 0.50
N ARG A 62 -6.50 -6.69 1.56
CA ARG A 62 -5.79 -5.41 1.41
C ARG A 62 -4.47 -5.54 0.67
N SER A 63 -3.77 -6.66 0.82
CA SER A 63 -2.53 -6.91 0.07
C SER A 63 -2.78 -7.06 -1.43
N ILE A 64 -3.88 -7.70 -1.82
CA ILE A 64 -4.26 -7.88 -3.22
C ILE A 64 -4.63 -6.52 -3.85
N GLU A 65 -5.41 -5.72 -3.14
CA GLU A 65 -5.75 -4.35 -3.57
C GLU A 65 -4.50 -3.51 -3.77
N LEU A 66 -3.56 -3.57 -2.82
CA LEU A 66 -2.32 -2.79 -2.88
C LEU A 66 -1.41 -3.22 -4.03
N LEU A 67 -1.42 -4.51 -4.42
CA LEU A 67 -0.74 -4.99 -5.64
C LEU A 67 -1.36 -4.42 -6.91
N GLY A 68 -2.69 -4.27 -6.96
CA GLY A 68 -3.42 -3.68 -8.09
C GLY A 68 -3.29 -2.16 -8.19
N LEU A 69 -3.03 -1.48 -7.06
CA LEU A 69 -2.88 -0.02 -6.99
C LEU A 69 -1.48 0.49 -7.32
N ARG A 70 -0.45 -0.37 -7.38
CA ARG A 70 0.91 0.07 -7.69
C ARG A 70 0.94 0.64 -9.11
N PRO A 71 1.08 1.97 -9.29
CA PRO A 71 1.34 2.51 -10.61
C PRO A 71 2.69 1.95 -11.04
N SER A 72 2.75 1.34 -12.24
CA SER A 72 4.01 0.90 -12.83
C SER A 72 5.00 2.05 -12.77
N THR A 73 5.92 2.02 -11.82
CA THR A 73 6.96 3.04 -11.66
C THR A 73 8.10 2.69 -12.63
N ASP A 74 7.71 2.55 -13.91
CA ASP A 74 8.56 2.26 -15.05
C ASP A 74 8.24 3.32 -16.13
N ALA A 75 8.25 4.61 -15.74
CA ALA A 75 8.03 5.73 -16.65
C ALA A 75 8.88 6.97 -16.31
N TYR A 76 10.04 6.77 -15.65
CA TYR A 76 11.05 7.82 -15.49
C TYR A 76 12.44 7.25 -15.79
N SER A 77 12.71 7.06 -17.08
CA SER A 77 14.06 7.06 -17.62
C SER A 77 14.00 7.80 -18.96
N ARG A 78 14.56 9.02 -18.98
CA ARG A 78 14.76 9.83 -20.17
C ARG A 78 16.23 10.19 -20.25
#